data_AF-A0A6P2MY96-F1
#
_entry.id   AF-A0A6P2MY96-F1
#
_cell.length_a   1.000
_cell.length_b   1.000
_cell.length_c   1.000
_cell.angle_alpha   90.00
_cell.angle_beta   90.00
_cell.angle_gamma   90.00
#
_symmetry.space_group_name_H-M   'P 1'
#
loop_
_entity.id
_entity.type
_entity.pdbx_description
1 polymer ?
#
loop_
_entity_poly.entity_id
_entity_poly.type
_entity_poly.pdbx_seq_one_letter_code
_entity_poly.pdbx_strand_id
1 'polypeptide(L)'
;MITIAEIRNEPVLEIFEAPHNLSVADYARLAGKSRRWITYEIQAGNLLSIHMGHRGQRVPDWQLDPLKRRLVQSVLKQLPRGIDTWDIYHALLRSYEALGTRPAIEAVNPTNLHLAARLVAAQCMQASEPVVTTEFPEQVRQSVQRLVREAVAADVAEATPGD
;
A
#
# COMPACT_ATOMS: atom_id res chain seq x y z
N MET A 1 -5.07 10.29 27.34
CA MET A 1 -4.01 10.79 26.44
C MET A 1 -4.35 10.33 25.03
N ILE A 2 -4.78 11.23 24.16
CA ILE A 2 -5.01 10.95 22.74
C ILE A 2 -3.71 11.34 22.02
N THR A 3 -3.11 10.39 21.33
CA THR A 3 -1.78 10.52 20.72
C THR A 3 -1.81 11.56 19.60
N ILE A 4 -0.93 12.56 19.67
CA ILE A 4 -0.79 13.72 18.75
C ILE A 4 -0.27 13.31 17.35
N ALA A 5 -0.31 12.02 17.00
CA ALA A 5 0.19 11.52 15.71
C ALA A 5 -0.83 11.65 14.55
N GLU A 6 -2.08 12.02 14.82
CA GLU A 6 -3.12 12.17 13.77
C GLU A 6 -3.12 13.54 13.10
N ILE A 7 -2.26 14.47 13.52
CA ILE A 7 -2.21 15.84 13.01
C ILE A 7 -0.94 16.02 12.17
N ARG A 8 -1.13 16.12 10.84
CA ARG A 8 -0.21 16.52 9.75
C ARG A 8 0.29 15.40 8.85
N ASN A 9 -0.64 14.85 8.06
CA ASN A 9 -0.36 14.48 6.68
C ASN A 9 -1.33 15.28 5.78
N GLU A 10 -1.18 16.61 5.76
CA GLU A 10 -1.94 17.55 4.89
C GLU A 10 -2.20 17.00 3.46
N PRO A 11 -1.21 16.43 2.74
CA PRO A 11 -1.48 15.90 1.39
C PRO A 11 -2.44 14.70 1.36
N VAL A 12 -2.42 13.84 2.39
CA VAL A 12 -3.33 12.67 2.45
C VAL A 12 -4.75 13.13 2.76
N LEU A 13 -4.90 14.17 3.60
CA LEU A 13 -6.20 14.76 3.89
C LEU A 13 -6.81 15.42 2.65
N GLU A 14 -6.02 16.19 1.91
CA GLU A 14 -6.47 16.81 0.66
C GLU A 14 -6.95 15.76 -0.34
N ILE A 15 -6.21 14.66 -0.50
CA ILE A 15 -6.62 13.54 -1.35
C ILE A 15 -7.90 12.89 -0.82
N PHE A 16 -8.03 12.67 0.49
CA PHE A 16 -9.21 12.07 1.10
C PHE A 16 -10.48 12.91 0.87
N GLU A 17 -10.35 14.24 0.96
CA GLU A 17 -11.46 15.19 0.79
C GLU A 17 -11.71 15.61 -0.65
N ALA A 18 -10.90 15.12 -1.59
CA ALA A 18 -11.05 15.42 -3.00
C ALA A 18 -12.46 15.05 -3.52
N PRO A 19 -13.06 15.84 -4.43
CA PRO A 19 -14.46 15.68 -4.84
C PRO A 19 -14.80 14.30 -5.42
N HIS A 20 -13.83 13.63 -6.04
CA HIS A 20 -13.99 12.30 -6.60
C HIS A 20 -14.02 11.20 -5.53
N ASN A 21 -13.62 11.49 -4.29
CA ASN A 21 -13.67 10.55 -3.16
C ASN A 21 -14.96 10.77 -2.36
N LEU A 22 -16.02 10.06 -2.76
CA LEU A 22 -17.38 10.28 -2.28
C LEU A 22 -17.62 9.67 -0.90
N SER A 23 -18.54 10.26 -0.12
CA SER A 23 -19.07 9.53 1.03
C SER A 23 -19.80 8.25 0.57
N VAL A 24 -19.89 7.24 1.44
CA VAL A 24 -20.69 6.03 1.15
C VAL A 24 -22.13 6.37 0.78
N ALA A 25 -22.69 7.40 1.42
CA ALA A 25 -24.05 7.85 1.16
C ALA A 25 -24.19 8.44 -0.25
N ASP A 26 -23.25 9.28 -0.67
CA ASP A 26 -23.26 9.91 -1.99
C ASP A 26 -23.00 8.89 -3.10
N TYR A 27 -22.01 8.02 -2.90
CA TYR A 27 -21.75 6.93 -3.83
C TYR A 27 -22.98 6.03 -4.00
N ALA A 28 -23.66 5.66 -2.91
CA ALA A 28 -24.88 4.85 -2.96
C ALA A 28 -25.99 5.53 -3.77
N ARG A 29 -26.18 6.84 -3.55
CA ARG A 29 -27.14 7.67 -4.28
C ARG A 29 -26.84 7.67 -5.78
N LEU A 30 -25.59 7.89 -6.18
CA LEU A 30 -25.19 7.89 -7.59
C LEU A 30 -25.28 6.50 -8.23
N ALA A 31 -24.98 5.43 -7.48
CA ALA A 31 -25.09 4.06 -7.96
C ALA A 31 -26.54 3.53 -8.02
N GLY A 32 -27.52 4.28 -7.51
CA GLY A 32 -28.91 3.82 -7.39
C GLY A 32 -29.08 2.63 -6.45
N LYS A 33 -28.26 2.55 -5.38
CA LYS A 33 -28.24 1.46 -4.40
C LYS A 33 -28.46 1.99 -2.98
N SER A 34 -28.81 1.10 -2.05
CA SER A 34 -28.90 1.48 -0.64
C SER A 34 -27.50 1.64 -0.03
N ARG A 35 -27.38 2.52 0.97
CA ARG A 35 -26.14 2.68 1.74
C ARG A 35 -25.67 1.35 2.34
N ARG A 36 -26.60 0.55 2.88
CA ARG A 36 -26.31 -0.78 3.43
C ARG A 36 -25.72 -1.73 2.39
N TRP A 37 -26.23 -1.69 1.15
CA TRP A 37 -25.70 -2.51 0.06
C TRP A 37 -24.26 -2.12 -0.30
N ILE A 38 -23.94 -0.82 -0.35
CA ILE A 38 -22.57 -0.35 -0.57
C ILE A 38 -21.63 -0.76 0.57
N THR A 39 -22.08 -0.64 1.83
CA THR A 39 -21.28 -1.11 2.97
C THR A 39 -20.98 -2.61 2.89
N TYR A 40 -21.96 -3.43 2.50
CA TYR A 40 -21.75 -4.85 2.27
C TYR A 40 -20.72 -5.12 1.17
N GLU A 41 -20.80 -4.42 0.04
CA GLU A 41 -19.84 -4.60 -1.05
C GLU A 41 -18.40 -4.25 -0.64
N ILE A 42 -18.23 -3.24 0.21
CA ILE A 42 -16.91 -2.89 0.77
C ILE A 42 -16.41 -4.00 1.68
N GLN A 43 -17.25 -4.48 2.59
CA GLN A 43 -16.91 -5.59 3.51
C GLN A 43 -16.62 -6.90 2.77
N ALA A 44 -17.30 -7.15 1.65
CA ALA A 44 -17.10 -8.31 0.80
C ALA A 44 -15.83 -8.21 -0.07
N GLY A 45 -15.13 -7.07 -0.07
CA GLY A 45 -13.97 -6.84 -0.94
C GLY A 45 -14.34 -6.66 -2.42
N ASN A 46 -15.59 -6.26 -2.70
CA ASN A 46 -16.08 -5.99 -4.06
C ASN A 46 -15.98 -4.51 -4.45
N LEU A 47 -15.64 -3.63 -3.51
CA LEU A 47 -15.55 -2.19 -3.69
C LEU A 47 -14.44 -1.63 -2.80
N LEU A 48 -13.55 -0.84 -3.37
CA LEU A 48 -12.50 -0.17 -2.61
C LEU A 48 -13.09 1.04 -1.88
N SER A 49 -12.75 1.18 -0.61
CA SER A 49 -12.93 2.43 0.14
C SER A 49 -11.66 2.77 0.88
N ILE A 50 -11.32 4.06 0.94
CA ILE A 50 -10.24 4.59 1.76
C ILE A 50 -10.81 5.14 3.07
N HIS A 51 -10.08 4.97 4.16
CA HIS A 51 -10.52 5.35 5.51
C HIS A 51 -9.53 6.32 6.14
N MET A 52 -10.02 7.29 6.91
CA MET A 52 -9.17 8.22 7.66
C MET A 52 -9.74 8.44 9.06
N GLY A 53 -9.26 7.65 10.04
CA GLY A 53 -9.62 7.77 11.45
C GLY A 53 -11.12 7.96 11.69
N HIS A 54 -11.48 9.02 12.43
CA HIS A 54 -12.86 9.37 12.74
C HIS A 54 -13.63 10.03 11.58
N ARG A 55 -13.00 10.32 10.44
CA ARG A 55 -13.62 11.01 9.29
C ARG A 55 -14.44 10.08 8.39
N GLY A 56 -14.52 8.80 8.76
CA GLY A 56 -15.29 7.79 8.04
C GLY A 56 -14.55 7.27 6.82
N GLN A 57 -15.33 6.73 5.88
CA GLN A 57 -14.82 6.06 4.68
C GLN A 57 -15.31 6.75 3.42
N ARG A 58 -14.41 6.82 2.42
CA ARG A 58 -14.67 7.40 1.11
C ARG A 58 -14.53 6.37 0.02
N VAL A 59 -15.37 6.48 -1.00
CA VAL A 59 -15.39 5.58 -2.15
C VAL A 59 -15.07 6.41 -3.39
N PRO A 60 -13.96 6.13 -4.08
CA PRO A 60 -13.63 6.81 -5.31
C PRO A 60 -14.71 6.61 -6.39
N ASP A 61 -15.17 7.71 -6.99
CA ASP A 61 -16.28 7.79 -7.96
C ASP A 61 -16.00 7.04 -9.26
N TRP A 62 -14.74 6.90 -9.63
CA TRP A 62 -14.33 6.17 -10.83
C TRP A 62 -14.72 4.68 -10.75
N GLN A 63 -15.08 4.15 -9.57
CA GLN A 63 -15.67 2.80 -9.43
C GLN A 63 -17.15 2.72 -9.83
N LEU A 64 -17.80 3.84 -10.14
CA LEU A 64 -19.12 3.86 -10.79
C LEU A 64 -19.03 3.37 -12.24
N ASP A 65 -17.86 3.49 -12.87
CA ASP A 65 -17.58 2.87 -14.16
C ASP A 65 -17.47 1.34 -13.99
N PRO A 66 -18.31 0.54 -14.70
CA PRO A 66 -18.30 -0.92 -14.56
C PRO A 66 -16.96 -1.59 -14.88
N LEU A 67 -16.19 -1.05 -15.82
CA LEU A 67 -14.89 -1.61 -16.20
C LEU A 67 -13.86 -1.36 -15.10
N LYS A 68 -13.79 -0.13 -14.59
CA LYS A 68 -12.90 0.22 -13.48
C LYS A 68 -13.29 -0.51 -12.19
N ARG A 69 -14.59 -0.71 -11.95
CA ARG A 69 -15.08 -1.56 -10.86
C ARG A 69 -14.59 -3.00 -10.98
N ARG A 70 -14.65 -3.59 -12.18
CA ARG A 70 -14.13 -4.95 -12.41
C ARG A 70 -12.62 -5.03 -12.18
N LEU A 71 -11.86 -4.02 -12.61
CA LEU A 71 -10.42 -3.93 -12.30
C LEU A 71 -10.18 -3.98 -10.79
N VAL A 72 -10.85 -3.13 -10.02
CA VAL A 72 -10.70 -3.10 -8.56
C VAL A 72 -11.05 -4.43 -7.93
N GLN A 73 -12.19 -5.02 -8.32
CA GLN A 73 -12.59 -6.33 -7.81
C GLN A 73 -11.53 -7.40 -8.11
N SER A 74 -10.96 -7.38 -9.32
CA SER A 74 -9.88 -8.30 -9.69
C SER A 74 -8.60 -8.07 -8.88
N VAL A 75 -8.28 -6.82 -8.51
CA VAL A 75 -7.14 -6.49 -7.64
C VAL A 75 -7.42 -6.96 -6.21
N LEU A 76 -8.55 -6.59 -5.62
CA LEU A 76 -8.92 -6.95 -4.24
C LEU A 76 -8.96 -8.46 -4.01
N LYS A 77 -9.39 -9.24 -5.03
CA LYS A 77 -9.40 -10.71 -4.97
C LYS A 77 -8.01 -11.34 -5.04
N GLN A 78 -7.02 -10.65 -5.62
CA GLN A 78 -5.65 -11.14 -5.72
C GLN A 78 -4.81 -10.80 -4.48
N LEU A 79 -5.19 -9.75 -3.76
CA LEU A 79 -4.43 -9.28 -2.62
C LEU A 79 -4.72 -10.10 -1.36
N PRO A 80 -3.69 -10.38 -0.54
CA PRO A 80 -3.91 -10.96 0.78
C PRO A 80 -4.73 -10.00 1.65
N ARG A 81 -5.40 -10.56 2.66
CA ARG A 81 -6.10 -9.74 3.66
C ARG A 81 -5.08 -8.90 4.44
N GLY A 82 -5.41 -7.65 4.71
CA GLY A 82 -4.60 -6.75 5.54
C GLY A 82 -3.71 -5.77 4.78
N ILE A 83 -3.69 -5.80 3.44
CA ILE A 83 -3.08 -4.73 2.63
C ILE A 83 -3.84 -3.43 2.88
N ASP A 84 -3.12 -2.32 3.06
CA ASP A 84 -3.73 -1.01 3.26
C ASP A 84 -4.49 -0.57 2.00
N THR A 85 -5.74 -0.16 2.19
CA THR A 85 -6.58 0.41 1.15
C THR A 85 -5.98 1.66 0.50
N TRP A 86 -5.15 2.42 1.22
CA TRP A 86 -4.42 3.56 0.66
C TRP A 86 -3.34 3.12 -0.34
N ASP A 87 -2.61 2.05 -0.06
CA ASP A 87 -1.62 1.50 -0.99
C ASP A 87 -2.29 1.04 -2.28
N ILE A 88 -3.46 0.40 -2.16
CA ILE A 88 -4.26 -0.05 -3.32
C ILE A 88 -4.75 1.16 -4.12
N TYR A 89 -5.25 2.19 -3.45
CA TYR A 89 -5.70 3.43 -4.09
C TYR A 89 -4.56 4.09 -4.88
N HIS A 90 -3.37 4.21 -4.29
CA HIS A 90 -2.22 4.81 -4.95
C HIS A 90 -1.68 3.94 -6.10
N ALA A 91 -1.65 2.61 -5.93
CA ALA A 91 -1.25 1.70 -7.01
C ALA A 91 -2.20 1.79 -8.22
N LEU A 92 -3.50 1.97 -8.00
CA LEU A 92 -4.47 2.14 -9.08
C LEU A 92 -4.31 3.45 -9.87
N LEU A 93 -3.84 4.50 -9.20
CA LEU A 93 -3.55 5.81 -9.81
C LEU A 93 -2.13 5.90 -10.40
N ARG A 94 -1.28 4.90 -10.15
CA ARG A 94 0.09 4.86 -10.64
C ARG A 94 0.12 4.54 -12.14
N SER A 95 1.06 5.16 -12.85
CA SER A 95 1.37 4.84 -14.23
C SER A 95 2.18 3.55 -14.36
N TYR A 96 1.84 2.73 -15.35
CA TYR A 96 2.55 1.50 -15.67
C TYR A 96 3.04 1.52 -17.13
N GLU A 97 4.32 1.25 -17.37
CA GLU A 97 4.89 1.20 -18.72
C GLU A 97 4.16 0.19 -19.62
N ALA A 98 3.88 -1.00 -19.08
CA ALA A 98 3.13 -2.06 -19.77
C ALA A 98 1.67 -1.67 -20.11
N LEU A 99 1.15 -0.57 -19.55
CA LEU A 99 -0.17 -0.02 -19.85
C LEU A 99 -0.09 1.29 -20.67
N GLY A 100 1.08 1.59 -21.25
CA GLY A 100 1.30 2.81 -22.02
C GLY A 100 1.45 4.05 -21.14
N THR A 101 2.15 3.90 -20.00
CA THR A 101 2.53 4.99 -19.07
C THR A 101 1.38 5.82 -18.50
N ARG A 102 0.18 5.25 -18.48
CA ARG A 102 -1.03 5.88 -17.91
C ARG A 102 -1.44 5.18 -16.60
N PRO A 103 -2.18 5.88 -15.72
CA PRO A 103 -2.80 5.28 -14.55
C PRO A 103 -3.56 4.01 -14.89
N ALA A 104 -3.50 2.99 -14.03
CA ALA A 104 -4.18 1.72 -14.30
C ALA A 104 -5.69 1.91 -14.53
N ILE A 105 -6.33 2.81 -13.78
CA ILE A 105 -7.76 3.13 -13.92
C ILE A 105 -8.12 3.87 -15.23
N GLU A 106 -7.14 4.47 -15.91
CA GLU A 106 -7.33 5.16 -17.20
C GLU A 106 -6.94 4.29 -18.38
N ALA A 107 -5.93 3.44 -18.21
CA ALA A 107 -5.41 2.57 -19.26
C ALA A 107 -6.20 1.27 -19.43
N VAL A 108 -7.00 0.90 -18.43
CA VAL A 108 -7.76 -0.35 -18.45
C VAL A 108 -8.79 -0.37 -19.58
N ASN A 109 -8.85 -1.50 -20.26
CA ASN A 109 -9.83 -1.84 -21.27
C ASN A 109 -10.18 -3.34 -21.15
N PRO A 110 -11.23 -3.83 -21.84
CA PRO A 110 -11.63 -5.22 -21.72
C PRO A 110 -10.55 -6.25 -22.09
N THR A 111 -9.58 -5.88 -22.93
CA THR A 111 -8.51 -6.80 -23.40
C THR A 111 -7.32 -6.88 -22.45
N ASN A 112 -7.07 -5.85 -21.65
CA ASN A 112 -5.91 -5.78 -20.75
C ASN A 112 -6.26 -5.84 -19.25
N LEU A 113 -7.54 -6.03 -18.90
CA LEU A 113 -8.01 -6.00 -17.51
C LEU A 113 -7.23 -6.95 -16.58
N HIS A 114 -6.97 -8.18 -17.03
CA HIS A 114 -6.21 -9.16 -16.23
C HIS A 114 -4.76 -8.74 -16.03
N LEU A 115 -4.13 -8.15 -17.06
CA LEU A 115 -2.77 -7.62 -16.96
C LEU A 115 -2.72 -6.44 -15.99
N ALA A 116 -3.61 -5.47 -16.15
CA ALA A 116 -3.70 -4.32 -15.26
C ALA A 116 -3.92 -4.75 -13.80
N ALA A 117 -4.83 -5.69 -13.55
CA ALA A 117 -5.09 -6.18 -12.20
C ALA A 117 -3.85 -6.85 -11.58
N ARG A 118 -3.12 -7.66 -12.36
CA ARG A 118 -1.87 -8.29 -11.89
C ARG A 118 -0.78 -7.27 -11.58
N LEU A 119 -0.60 -6.27 -12.44
CA LEU A 119 0.42 -5.23 -12.25
C LEU A 119 0.15 -4.40 -10.99
N VAL A 120 -1.11 -4.02 -10.78
CA VAL A 120 -1.53 -3.31 -9.57
C VAL A 120 -1.33 -4.19 -8.34
N ALA A 121 -1.79 -5.44 -8.37
CA ALA A 121 -1.64 -6.34 -7.23
C ALA A 121 -0.16 -6.60 -6.86
N ALA A 122 0.69 -6.82 -7.87
CA ALA A 122 2.13 -6.98 -7.69
C ALA A 122 2.78 -5.73 -7.10
N GLN A 123 2.34 -4.53 -7.50
CA GLN A 123 2.82 -3.28 -6.94
C GLN A 123 2.44 -3.12 -5.47
N CYS A 124 1.20 -3.48 -5.09
CA CYS A 124 0.78 -3.43 -3.69
C CYS A 124 1.61 -4.39 -2.83
N MET A 125 1.81 -5.63 -3.28
CA MET A 125 2.60 -6.61 -2.53
C MET A 125 4.06 -6.18 -2.35
N GLN A 126 4.68 -5.56 -3.36
CA GLN A 126 6.04 -5.02 -3.26
C GLN A 126 6.12 -3.80 -2.32
N ALA A 127 5.08 -2.97 -2.27
CA ALA A 127 5.02 -1.83 -1.35
C ALA A 127 4.76 -2.26 0.10
N SER A 128 4.12 -3.41 0.31
CA SER A 128 3.82 -3.96 1.64
C SER A 128 4.95 -4.82 2.23
N GLU A 129 5.96 -5.21 1.45
CA GLU A 129 7.17 -5.78 2.03
C GLU A 129 7.88 -4.68 2.83
N PRO A 130 8.16 -4.88 4.14
CA PRO A 130 9.08 -3.99 4.81
C PRO A 130 10.38 -4.10 4.04
N VAL A 131 10.84 -2.98 3.48
CA VAL A 131 12.21 -2.88 3.00
C VAL A 131 13.08 -3.19 4.21
N VAL A 132 13.50 -4.45 4.34
CA VAL A 132 14.61 -4.82 5.21
C VAL A 132 15.81 -4.28 4.48
N THR A 133 16.00 -2.97 4.58
CA THR A 133 17.26 -2.34 4.24
C THR A 133 18.24 -2.93 5.24
N THR A 134 18.94 -4.00 4.87
CA THR A 134 20.17 -4.40 5.54
C THR A 134 21.28 -3.40 5.19
N GLU A 135 20.97 -2.10 5.30
CA GLU A 135 21.98 -1.06 5.47
C GLU A 135 22.16 -0.91 6.97
N PHE A 136 22.79 -1.92 7.57
CA PHE A 136 23.45 -1.69 8.83
C PHE A 136 24.40 -0.50 8.63
N PRO A 137 24.34 0.54 9.48
CA PRO A 137 25.24 1.68 9.37
C PRO A 137 26.68 1.17 9.28
N GLU A 138 27.51 1.75 8.41
CA GLU A 138 28.93 1.38 8.26
C GLU A 138 29.65 1.32 9.62
N GLN A 139 29.21 2.12 10.61
CA GLN A 139 29.69 2.10 11.99
C GLN A 139 29.41 0.78 12.74
N VAL A 140 28.29 0.11 12.46
CA VAL A 140 27.98 -1.21 13.03
C VAL A 140 28.87 -2.27 12.37
N ARG A 141 29.08 -2.21 11.04
CA ARG A 141 30.06 -3.08 10.36
C ARG A 141 31.46 -2.90 10.91
N GLN A 142 31.91 -1.66 11.09
CA GLN A 142 33.23 -1.34 11.63
C GLN A 142 33.38 -1.78 13.10
N SER A 143 32.31 -1.63 13.90
CA SER A 143 32.30 -2.11 15.28
C SER A 143 32.39 -3.63 15.38
N VAL A 144 31.63 -4.36 14.54
CA VAL A 144 31.70 -5.83 14.49
C VAL A 144 33.07 -6.29 14.00
N GLN A 145 33.64 -5.66 12.97
CA GLN A 145 34.99 -5.98 12.49
C GLN A 145 36.07 -5.68 13.54
N ARG A 146 35.90 -4.64 14.35
CA ARG A 146 36.79 -4.33 15.47
C ARG A 146 36.73 -5.41 16.54
N LEU A 147 35.52 -5.79 16.98
CA LEU A 147 35.35 -6.82 18.02
C LEU A 147 35.90 -8.18 17.58
N VAL A 148 35.71 -8.56 16.31
CA VAL A 148 36.29 -9.80 15.77
C VAL A 148 37.82 -9.73 15.76
N ARG A 149 38.43 -8.60 15.40
CA ARG A 149 39.89 -8.44 15.45
C ARG A 149 40.44 -8.45 16.88
N GLU A 150 39.73 -7.84 17.82
CA GLU A 150 40.12 -7.83 19.24
C GLU A 150 40.02 -9.25 19.84
N ALA A 151 38.99 -10.02 19.51
CA ALA A 151 38.87 -11.40 19.95
C ALA A 151 39.98 -12.29 19.36
N VAL A 152 40.30 -12.14 18.07
CA VAL A 152 41.41 -12.88 17.43
C VAL A 152 42.77 -12.48 18.02
N ALA A 153 42.98 -11.19 18.37
CA ALA A 153 44.21 -10.74 18.99
C ALA A 153 44.35 -11.23 20.46
N ALA A 154 43.24 -11.35 21.19
CA ALA A 154 43.23 -11.91 22.54
C ALA A 154 43.58 -13.42 22.53
N ASP A 155 43.06 -14.16 21.56
CA ASP A 155 43.34 -15.60 21.38
C ASP A 155 44.81 -15.86 21.00
N VAL A 156 45.43 -14.94 20.26
CA VAL A 156 46.87 -15.01 19.89
C VAL A 156 47.79 -14.63 21.06
N ALA A 157 47.36 -13.75 21.97
CA ALA A 157 48.14 -13.34 23.14
C ALA A 157 48.20 -14.43 24.22
N GLU A 158 47.16 -15.26 24.34
CA GLU A 158 47.10 -16.37 25.31
C GLU A 158 47.90 -17.60 24.84
N ALA A 159 48.27 -17.67 23.55
CA ALA A 159 49.02 -18.76 22.94
C ALA A 159 50.56 -18.60 22.98
N THR A 160 51.10 -17.75 23.86
CA THR A 160 52.56 -17.67 24.08
C THR A 160 52.92 -18.39 25.39
N PRO A 161 53.43 -19.64 25.36
CA PRO A 161 53.92 -20.30 26.56
C PRO A 161 55.26 -19.66 26.94
N GLY A 162 55.36 -19.21 28.19
CA GLY A 162 56.66 -18.90 28.80
C GLY A 162 57.48 -20.18 29.00
N ASP A 163 58.77 -20.07 28.72
CA ASP A 163 59.84 -21.04 29.03
C ASP A 163 59.82 -21.52 30.49
#